data_AF-A0A290YXQ2-F1
#
_entry.id   AF-A0A290YXQ2-F1
#
_cell.length_a   1.000
_cell.length_b   1.000
_cell.length_c   1.000
_cell.angle_alpha   90.00
_cell.angle_beta   90.00
_cell.angle_gamma   90.00
#
_symmetry.space_group_name_H-M   'P 1'
#
loop_
_entity.id
_entity.type
_entity.pdbx_description
1 polymer ?
#
loop_
_entity_poly.entity_id
_entity_poly.type
_entity_poly.pdbx_seq_one_letter_code
_entity_poly.pdbx_strand_id
1 'polypeptide(L)' 'EISIILGKQWKAESEEVKMQFRNMAEELKKKHAEDHPDYHYTPRKPSEKK' A
#
# COMPACT_ATOMS: atom_id res chain seq x y z
N GLU A 1 2.19 -0.55 20.12
CA GLU A 1 3.23 -1.61 20.15
C GLU A 1 3.12 -2.62 19.01
N ILE A 2 1.92 -3.07 18.63
CA ILE A 2 1.71 -4.07 17.55
C ILE A 2 2.27 -3.61 16.19
N SER A 3 2.09 -2.34 15.82
CA SER A 3 2.65 -1.79 14.56
C SER A 3 4.18 -1.86 14.50
N ILE A 4 4.86 -1.73 15.64
CA ILE A 4 6.32 -1.80 15.75
C ILE A 4 6.78 -3.25 15.54
N ILE A 5 6.04 -4.21 16.10
CA ILE A 5 6.33 -5.64 15.96
C ILE A 5 6.12 -6.08 14.50
N LEU A 6 5.01 -5.66 13.88
CA LEU A 6 4.74 -5.97 12.47
C LEU A 6 5.80 -5.40 11.54
N GLY A 7 6.28 -4.17 11.78
CA GLY A 7 7.37 -3.59 10.99
C GLY A 7 8.69 -4.37 11.12
N LYS A 8 9.00 -4.90 12.31
CA LYS A 8 10.17 -5.75 12.53
C LYS A 8 10.02 -7.11 11.83
N GLN A 9 8.85 -7.74 11.93
CA GLN A 9 8.54 -9.00 11.24
C GLN A 9 8.64 -8.83 9.72
N TRP A 10 8.01 -7.79 9.17
CA TRP A 10 8.10 -7.48 7.74
C TRP A 10 9.53 -7.31 7.25
N LYS A 11 10.38 -6.63 8.03
CA LYS A 11 11.79 -6.47 7.66
C LYS A 11 12.54 -7.80 7.65
N ALA A 12 12.28 -8.66 8.63
CA ALA A 12 12.87 -9.99 8.77
C ALA A 12 12.30 -11.03 7.79
N GLU A 13 11.14 -10.77 7.21
CA GLU A 13 10.47 -11.67 6.25
C GLU A 13 11.31 -11.91 4.99
N SER A 14 11.16 -13.11 4.42
CA SER A 14 11.84 -13.54 3.19
C SER A 14 11.44 -12.71 1.97
N GLU A 15 12.34 -12.61 1.00
CA GLU A 15 12.07 -11.89 -0.26
C GLU A 15 10.91 -12.47 -1.05
N GLU A 16 10.71 -13.79 -1.00
CA GLU A 16 9.58 -14.47 -1.65
C GLU A 16 8.23 -13.98 -1.12
N VAL A 17 8.11 -13.83 0.20
CA VAL A 17 6.90 -13.30 0.84
C VAL A 17 6.70 -11.84 0.45
N LYS A 18 7.77 -11.03 0.48
CA LYS A 18 7.70 -9.63 0.04
C LYS A 18 7.25 -9.51 -1.42
N MET A 19 7.73 -10.41 -2.27
CA MET A 19 7.37 -10.47 -3.69
C MET A 19 5.91 -10.88 -3.88
N GLN A 20 5.41 -11.86 -3.11
CA GLN A 20 4.00 -12.24 -3.11
C GLN A 20 3.10 -11.04 -2.78
N PHE A 21 3.39 -10.32 -1.70
CA PHE A 21 2.63 -9.13 -1.33
C PHE A 21 2.77 -7.98 -2.35
N ARG A 22 3.95 -7.84 -2.97
CA ARG A 22 4.16 -6.88 -4.06
C ARG A 22 3.26 -7.19 -5.25
N ASN A 23 3.17 -8.46 -5.66
CA ASN A 23 2.31 -8.90 -6.75
C ASN A 23 0.84 -8.65 -6.43
N MET A 24 0.38 -9.03 -5.23
CA MET A 24 -0.99 -8.73 -4.77
C MET A 24 -1.29 -7.23 -4.80
N ALA A 25 -0.33 -6.39 -4.40
CA ALA A 25 -0.50 -4.94 -4.44
C ALA A 25 -0.62 -4.40 -5.88
N GLU A 26 0.13 -4.93 -6.83
CA GLU A 26 0.01 -4.55 -8.25
C GLU A 26 -1.32 -5.01 -8.84
N GLU A 27 -1.81 -6.22 -8.51
CA GLU A 27 -3.14 -6.69 -8.93
C GLU A 27 -4.25 -5.78 -8.39
N LEU A 28 -4.19 -5.43 -7.10
CA LEU A 28 -5.14 -4.51 -6.47
C LEU A 28 -5.08 -3.13 -7.10
N LYS A 29 -3.88 -2.62 -7.42
CA LYS A 29 -3.70 -1.33 -8.10
C LYS A 29 -4.30 -1.35 -9.50
N LYS A 30 -4.08 -2.44 -10.25
CA LYS A 30 -4.64 -2.61 -11.59
C LYS A 30 -6.17 -2.67 -11.53
N LYS A 31 -6.71 -3.52 -10.66
CA LYS A 31 -8.15 -3.62 -10.43
C LYS A 31 -8.75 -2.28 -10.01
N HIS A 32 -8.11 -1.56 -9.09
CA HIS A 32 -8.57 -0.24 -8.68
C HIS A 32 -8.55 0.78 -9.82
N ALA A 33 -7.53 0.75 -10.69
CA ALA A 33 -7.47 1.61 -11.87
C ALA A 33 -8.53 1.26 -12.92
N GLU A 34 -8.89 -0.03 -13.05
CA GLU A 34 -9.96 -0.51 -13.93
C GLU A 34 -11.35 -0.14 -13.37
N ASP A 35 -11.59 -0.36 -12.08
CA ASP A 35 -12.85 -0.05 -11.39
C ASP A 35 -13.05 1.47 -11.20
N HIS A 36 -11.97 2.22 -11.06
CA HIS A 36 -11.98 3.67 -10.86
C HIS A 36 -11.04 4.39 -11.84
N PRO A 37 -11.40 4.48 -13.13
CA PRO A 37 -10.59 5.17 -14.13
C PRO A 37 -10.43 6.67 -13.86
N ASP A 38 -11.37 7.28 -13.12
CA ASP A 38 -11.31 8.68 -12.69
C ASP A 38 -10.56 8.88 -11.36
N TYR A 39 -10.06 7.81 -10.72
CA TYR A 39 -9.34 7.93 -9.45
C TYR A 39 -7.98 8.60 -9.65
N HIS A 40 -7.89 9.84 -9.18
CA HIS A 40 -6.66 10.60 -9.12
C HIS A 40 -6.29 10.85 -7.66
N TYR A 41 -5.17 10.24 -7.23
CA TYR A 41 -4.62 10.50 -5.91
C TYR A 41 -4.19 11.98 -5.82
N THR A 42 -5.03 12.78 -5.18
CA THR A 42 -4.80 14.20 -4.91
C THR A 42 -4.52 14.35 -3.41
N PRO A 43 -3.25 14.18 -2.99
CA PRO A 43 -2.91 14.32 -1.57
C PRO A 43 -3.26 15.74 -1.12
N ARG A 44 -4.05 15.84 -0.05
CA ARG A 44 -4.42 17.14 0.52
C ARG A 44 -3.19 17.86 1.01
N LYS A 45 -3.09 19.15 0.71
CA LYS A 45 -2.04 19.98 1.30
C LYS A 45 -2.32 20.08 2.80
N PRO A 46 -1.31 19.92 3.68
CA PRO A 46 -1.51 20.00 5.14
C PRO A 46 -2.01 21.37 5.62
N SER A 47 -2.02 22.39 4.75
CA SER A 47 -2.63 23.69 4.99
C SER A 47 -4.17 23.70 4.94
N GLU A 48 -4.81 22.68 4.37
CA GLU A 48 -6.28 22.58 4.29
C GLU A 48 -6.84 21.80 5.49
N LYS A 49 -6.84 22.47 6.64
CA LYS A 49 -7.56 22.03 7.83
C LYS A 49 -9.06 21.86 7.52
N LYS A 50 -9.69 20.86 8.13
CA LYS A 50 -11.09 20.96 8.56
C LYS A 50 -11.15 20.55 10.02
#